data_AF-A0A370ATJ8-F1
#
_entry.id   AF-A0A370ATJ8-F1
#
_cell.length_a   1.000
_cell.length_b   1.000
_cell.length_c   1.000
_cell.angle_alpha   90.00
_cell.angle_beta   90.00
_cell.angle_gamma   90.00
#
_symmetry.space_group_name_H-M   'P 1'
#
loop_
_entity.id
_entity.type
_entity.pdbx_description
1 polymer ?
#
loop_
_entity_poly.entity_id
_entity_poly.type
_entity_poly.pdbx_seq_one_letter_code
_entity_poly.pdbx_strand_id
1 'polypeptide(L)'
;MCFSVALTRETIENDPRFHHLLDELYQNPGFRISGFSFPGLPVLREDLNSAGDLLHWGLIPAWVKDSDKAGKIRSGTINARWESLSEKPSFRESWPAKRCILPVEGFYEPHLKGTTKSTWYIRPRDKGLIYLGGIWQENRNLPVDWPNLTFSILTVESRDLLQKVHNEKPRMPVMLSREAASDWLGEERPDLSDSHWHLNQESLEAWECLPGGREKAPPGKEWTQGHLF
;
A
#
# COMPACT_ATOMS: atom_id res chain seq x y z
N MET A 1 -8.82 5.60 4.58
CA MET A 1 -7.43 5.12 4.70
C MET A 1 -7.39 3.72 4.12
N CYS A 2 -6.61 3.55 3.07
CA CYS A 2 -6.42 2.31 2.34
C CYS A 2 -5.88 1.20 3.25
N PHE A 3 -6.69 0.16 3.45
CA PHE A 3 -6.29 -1.07 4.14
C PHE A 3 -6.40 -2.29 3.23
N SER A 4 -6.68 -2.09 1.94
CA SER A 4 -6.71 -3.17 0.97
C SER A 4 -6.15 -2.70 -0.36
N VAL A 5 -5.36 -3.56 -1.00
CA VAL A 5 -4.76 -3.32 -2.31
C VAL A 5 -5.21 -4.41 -3.29
N ALA A 6 -5.03 -4.16 -4.58
CA ALA A 6 -5.17 -5.16 -5.62
C ALA A 6 -3.82 -5.53 -6.23
N LEU A 7 -3.51 -6.82 -6.22
CA LEU A 7 -2.31 -7.38 -6.84
C LEU A 7 -2.62 -8.81 -7.28
N THR A 8 -2.83 -9.00 -8.57
CA THR A 8 -3.13 -10.30 -9.17
C THR A 8 -1.91 -11.18 -9.30
N ARG A 9 -2.15 -12.49 -9.33
CA ARG A 9 -1.16 -13.50 -9.71
C ARG A 9 -0.55 -13.20 -11.09
N GLU A 10 -1.37 -12.83 -12.06
CA GLU A 10 -0.92 -12.47 -13.41
C GLU A 10 0.08 -11.30 -13.38
N THR A 11 -0.18 -10.26 -12.57
CA THR A 11 0.75 -9.14 -12.40
C THR A 11 2.09 -9.61 -11.85
N ILE A 12 2.09 -10.50 -10.84
CA ILE A 12 3.31 -11.03 -10.24
C ILE A 12 4.06 -11.94 -11.22
N GLU A 13 3.37 -12.82 -11.94
CA GLU A 13 3.95 -13.73 -12.94
C GLU A 13 4.59 -12.97 -14.11
N ASN A 14 4.02 -11.83 -14.50
CA ASN A 14 4.54 -11.00 -15.59
C ASN A 14 5.69 -10.07 -15.15
N ASP A 15 6.05 -10.05 -13.87
CA ASP A 15 7.11 -9.21 -13.33
C ASP A 15 8.35 -10.03 -12.95
N PRO A 16 9.43 -10.01 -13.76
CA PRO A 16 10.62 -10.83 -13.51
C PRO A 16 11.31 -10.51 -12.18
N ARG A 17 11.06 -9.33 -11.60
CA ARG A 17 11.63 -8.93 -10.31
C ARG A 17 11.11 -9.80 -9.16
N PHE A 18 9.96 -10.45 -9.33
CA PHE A 18 9.28 -11.23 -8.28
C PHE A 18 9.22 -12.72 -8.56
N HIS A 19 9.82 -13.20 -9.66
CA HIS A 19 9.77 -14.64 -10.03
C HIS A 19 10.33 -15.58 -8.98
N HIS A 20 11.30 -15.12 -8.19
CA HIS A 20 11.90 -15.91 -7.11
C HIS A 20 11.03 -15.97 -5.83
N LEU A 21 9.91 -15.25 -5.79
CA LEU A 21 8.97 -15.19 -4.65
C LEU A 21 7.63 -15.86 -4.95
N LEU A 22 7.46 -16.50 -6.11
CA LEU A 22 6.16 -17.02 -6.56
C LEU A 22 5.57 -18.06 -5.59
N ASP A 23 6.43 -18.93 -5.04
CA ASP A 23 6.00 -19.98 -4.11
C ASP A 23 5.43 -19.41 -2.81
N GLU A 24 6.01 -18.32 -2.29
CA GLU A 24 5.52 -17.60 -1.13
C GLU A 24 4.28 -16.77 -1.45
N LEU A 25 4.28 -16.09 -2.60
CA LEU A 25 3.20 -15.17 -2.97
C LEU A 25 1.90 -15.89 -3.31
N TYR A 26 1.96 -17.11 -3.84
CA TYR A 26 0.77 -17.92 -4.15
C TYR A 26 0.02 -18.44 -2.93
N GLN A 27 0.62 -18.33 -1.74
CA GLN A 27 -0.07 -18.66 -0.49
C GLN A 27 -1.09 -17.58 -0.09
N ASN A 28 -1.06 -16.40 -0.73
CA ASN A 28 -2.00 -15.31 -0.48
C ASN A 28 -3.12 -15.30 -1.55
N PRO A 29 -4.39 -15.54 -1.17
CA PRO A 29 -5.47 -15.60 -2.14
C PRO A 29 -5.94 -14.21 -2.59
N GLY A 30 -6.09 -14.07 -3.92
CA GLY A 30 -7.14 -13.25 -4.53
C GLY A 30 -6.78 -11.82 -4.95
N PHE A 31 -7.64 -11.26 -5.80
CA PHE A 31 -7.56 -9.91 -6.35
C PHE A 31 -7.52 -8.80 -5.29
N ARG A 32 -8.12 -9.02 -4.12
CA ARG A 32 -8.19 -8.04 -3.03
C ARG A 32 -7.44 -8.55 -1.81
N ILE A 33 -6.36 -7.86 -1.46
CA ILE A 33 -5.49 -8.23 -0.35
C ILE A 33 -5.68 -7.24 0.80
N SER A 34 -5.98 -7.73 2.01
CA SER A 34 -6.22 -6.91 3.20
C SER A 34 -4.95 -6.78 4.04
N GLY A 35 -4.56 -5.57 4.44
CA GLY A 35 -3.45 -5.37 5.38
C GLY A 35 -3.70 -5.96 6.78
N PHE A 36 -4.96 -6.16 7.16
CA PHE A 36 -5.33 -6.77 8.45
C PHE A 36 -5.09 -8.28 8.50
N SER A 37 -4.97 -8.95 7.35
CA SER A 37 -4.52 -10.35 7.28
C SER A 37 -3.00 -10.45 7.26
N PHE A 38 -2.30 -9.31 7.37
CA PHE A 38 -0.87 -9.31 7.60
C PHE A 38 -0.03 -10.05 6.52
N PRO A 39 -0.36 -9.92 5.22
CA PRO A 39 0.19 -10.74 4.16
C PRO A 39 1.67 -10.42 3.88
N GLY A 40 2.40 -11.41 3.36
CA GLY A 40 3.65 -11.18 2.63
C GLY A 40 3.35 -10.64 1.23
N LEU A 41 4.00 -9.54 0.84
CA LEU A 41 3.80 -8.86 -0.44
C LEU A 41 5.15 -8.56 -1.10
N PRO A 42 5.22 -8.51 -2.44
CA PRO A 42 6.44 -8.17 -3.15
C PRO A 42 6.69 -6.67 -3.07
N VAL A 43 7.85 -6.29 -2.53
CA VAL A 43 8.21 -4.89 -2.24
C VAL A 43 9.59 -4.60 -2.82
N LEU A 44 9.76 -3.41 -3.40
CA LEU A 44 11.04 -2.92 -3.92
C LEU A 44 11.70 -2.01 -2.87
N ARG A 45 13.01 -2.19 -2.61
CA ARG A 45 13.74 -1.44 -1.57
C ARG A 45 15.00 -0.73 -2.04
N GLU A 46 15.57 -1.13 -3.18
CA GLU A 46 16.85 -0.61 -3.67
C GLU A 46 16.64 0.29 -4.89
N ASP A 47 16.11 -0.26 -5.98
CA ASP A 47 15.69 0.48 -7.15
C ASP A 47 14.51 -0.24 -7.85
N LEU A 48 14.01 0.34 -8.95
CA LEU A 48 12.87 -0.22 -9.68
C LEU A 48 13.21 -1.39 -10.62
N ASN A 49 14.47 -1.68 -10.87
CA ASN A 49 14.91 -2.78 -11.74
C ASN A 49 15.50 -3.95 -10.96
N SER A 50 15.82 -3.77 -9.68
CA SER A 50 16.28 -4.81 -8.76
C SER A 50 15.22 -5.86 -8.49
N ALA A 51 15.69 -7.04 -8.07
CA ALA A 51 14.85 -8.07 -7.50
C ALA A 51 14.06 -7.51 -6.30
N GLY A 52 12.78 -7.84 -6.23
CA GLY A 52 11.96 -7.48 -5.07
C GLY A 52 12.24 -8.38 -3.86
N ASP A 53 11.70 -8.00 -2.72
CA ASP A 53 11.73 -8.79 -1.50
C ASP A 53 10.31 -9.07 -1.00
N LEU A 54 10.15 -10.20 -0.30
CA LEU A 54 8.91 -10.50 0.41
C LEU A 54 8.89 -9.81 1.77
N LEU A 55 8.05 -8.79 1.91
CA LEU A 55 7.84 -8.08 3.17
C LEU A 55 6.42 -8.24 3.68
N HIS A 56 6.26 -8.32 5.00
CA HIS A 56 4.95 -8.50 5.62
C HIS A 56 4.29 -7.18 5.99
N TRP A 57 3.05 -6.95 5.53
CA TRP A 57 2.35 -5.67 5.71
C TRP A 57 1.87 -5.49 7.15
N GLY A 58 2.18 -4.35 7.77
CA GLY A 58 2.06 -4.08 9.19
C GLY A 58 3.45 -4.12 9.82
N LEU A 59 4.00 -2.93 10.12
CA LEU A 59 5.39 -2.76 10.54
C LEU A 59 5.60 -3.18 11.99
N ILE A 60 6.64 -3.97 12.25
CA ILE A 60 7.08 -4.31 13.60
C ILE A 60 8.41 -3.60 13.89
N PRO A 61 8.45 -2.64 14.84
CA PRO A 61 9.67 -1.92 15.17
C PRO A 61 10.76 -2.86 15.72
N ALA A 62 12.03 -2.59 15.39
CA ALA A 62 13.17 -3.43 15.76
C ALA A 62 13.31 -3.64 17.29
N TRP A 63 12.85 -2.69 18.11
CA TRP A 63 12.93 -2.76 19.57
C TRP A 63 11.91 -3.71 20.22
N VAL A 64 10.93 -4.21 19.46
CA VAL A 64 9.92 -5.15 19.98
C VAL A 64 10.54 -6.54 20.14
N LYS A 65 10.40 -7.14 21.32
CA LYS A 65 10.93 -8.48 21.65
C LYS A 65 9.87 -9.49 22.08
N ASP A 66 8.63 -9.05 22.14
CA ASP A 66 7.50 -9.81 22.69
C ASP A 66 6.41 -9.95 21.62
N SER A 67 5.95 -11.18 21.41
CA SER A 67 5.01 -11.52 20.33
C SER A 67 3.64 -10.90 20.52
N ASP A 68 3.12 -10.83 21.75
CA ASP A 68 1.83 -10.19 22.04
C ASP A 68 1.88 -8.70 21.75
N LYS A 69 2.98 -8.06 22.16
CA LYS A 69 3.26 -6.65 21.86
C LYS A 69 3.42 -6.43 20.35
N ALA A 70 4.11 -7.34 19.66
CA ALA A 70 4.26 -7.29 18.21
C ALA A 70 2.92 -7.32 17.49
N GLY A 71 2.02 -8.26 17.85
CA GLY A 71 0.68 -8.34 17.26
C GLY A 71 -0.14 -7.06 17.45
N LYS A 72 -0.12 -6.49 18.67
CA LYS A 72 -0.81 -5.22 18.97
C LYS A 72 -0.25 -4.07 18.15
N ILE A 73 1.07 -3.89 18.11
CA ILE A 73 1.71 -2.80 17.36
C ILE A 73 1.45 -2.94 15.87
N ARG A 74 1.56 -4.16 15.34
CA ARG A 74 1.38 -4.44 13.93
C ARG A 74 0.00 -4.03 13.41
N SER A 75 -1.04 -4.28 14.20
CA SER A 75 -2.42 -3.88 13.87
C SER A 75 -2.59 -2.36 13.71
N GLY A 76 -1.78 -1.56 14.42
CA GLY A 76 -1.79 -0.09 14.37
C GLY A 76 -0.79 0.52 13.39
N THR A 77 -0.02 -0.29 12.66
CA THR A 77 1.10 0.15 11.82
C THR A 77 1.01 -0.39 10.38
N ILE A 78 -0.18 -0.82 9.96
CA ILE A 78 -0.49 -1.10 8.55
C ILE A 78 -0.23 0.15 7.69
N ASN A 79 -0.61 1.31 8.21
CA ASN A 79 -0.34 2.61 7.60
C ASN A 79 0.44 3.51 8.55
N ALA A 80 1.31 4.35 7.99
CA ALA A 80 2.05 5.36 8.69
C ALA A 80 1.75 6.75 8.11
N ARG A 81 1.49 7.73 8.97
CA ARG A 81 1.13 9.09 8.55
C ARG A 81 2.38 9.91 8.34
N TRP A 82 2.57 10.41 7.11
CA TRP A 82 3.69 11.23 6.69
C TRP A 82 4.06 12.31 7.72
N GLU A 83 3.05 13.05 8.18
CA GLU A 83 3.18 14.23 9.05
C GLU A 83 3.75 13.90 10.43
N SER A 84 3.66 12.65 10.88
CA SER A 84 4.12 12.21 12.20
C SER A 84 5.20 11.13 12.15
N LEU A 85 5.73 10.81 10.97
CA LEU A 85 6.70 9.72 10.78
C LEU A 85 7.94 9.86 11.67
N SER A 86 8.50 11.07 11.74
CA SER A 86 9.70 11.36 12.53
C SER A 86 9.48 11.35 14.04
N GLU A 87 8.22 11.42 14.50
CA GLU A 87 7.87 11.52 15.91
C GLU A 87 7.47 10.17 16.51
N LYS A 88 6.80 9.32 15.71
CA LYS A 88 6.25 8.06 16.21
C LYS A 88 7.37 7.05 16.49
N PRO A 89 7.45 6.48 17.71
CA PRO A 89 8.47 5.49 18.07
C PRO A 89 8.50 4.26 17.15
N SER A 90 7.37 3.92 16.53
CA SER A 90 7.30 2.80 15.59
C SER A 90 7.98 3.07 14.25
N PHE A 91 8.13 4.34 13.84
CA PHE A 91 8.52 4.71 12.48
C PHE A 91 9.80 5.54 12.41
N ARG A 92 10.11 6.32 13.45
CA ARG A 92 11.19 7.32 13.46
C ARG A 92 12.57 6.77 13.09
N GLU A 93 12.85 5.51 13.40
CA GLU A 93 14.13 4.85 13.07
C GLU A 93 14.19 4.36 11.63
N SER A 94 13.05 3.93 11.07
CA SER A 94 12.95 3.49 9.68
C SER A 94 12.93 4.66 8.70
N TRP A 95 12.23 5.74 9.06
CA TRP A 95 11.94 6.85 8.15
C TRP A 95 13.15 7.43 7.40
N PRO A 96 14.33 7.64 8.01
CA PRO A 96 15.46 8.26 7.32
C PRO A 96 16.02 7.46 6.14
N ALA A 97 15.99 6.12 6.20
CA ALA A 97 16.77 5.28 5.28
C ALA A 97 16.05 4.00 4.79
N LYS A 98 14.91 3.63 5.37
CA LYS A 98 14.20 2.38 5.07
C LYS A 98 12.93 2.65 4.27
N ARG A 99 13.07 3.35 3.15
CA ARG A 99 11.98 3.53 2.18
C ARG A 99 11.80 2.27 1.36
N CYS A 100 10.56 2.02 0.94
CA CYS A 100 10.23 0.93 0.04
C CYS A 100 9.03 1.29 -0.83
N ILE A 101 8.76 0.46 -1.84
CA ILE A 101 7.66 0.64 -2.78
C ILE A 101 6.89 -0.65 -2.91
N LEU A 102 5.57 -0.55 -2.75
CA LEU A 102 4.64 -1.63 -3.06
C LEU A 102 3.97 -1.32 -4.41
N PRO A 103 4.34 -2.01 -5.51
CA PRO A 103 3.61 -1.93 -6.76
C PRO A 103 2.27 -2.68 -6.67
N VAL A 104 1.19 -2.04 -7.11
CA VAL A 104 -0.18 -2.59 -7.07
C VAL A 104 -0.94 -2.21 -8.33
N GLU A 105 -1.92 -3.01 -8.73
CA GLU A 105 -2.85 -2.65 -9.80
C GLU A 105 -3.84 -1.56 -9.37
N GLY A 106 -4.07 -1.44 -8.06
CA GLY A 106 -4.96 -0.46 -7.49
C GLY A 106 -5.15 -0.66 -5.99
N PHE A 107 -6.05 0.13 -5.40
CA PHE A 107 -6.34 0.06 -3.98
C PHE A 107 -7.80 0.41 -3.66
N TYR A 108 -8.21 0.10 -2.43
CA TYR A 108 -9.60 0.24 -2.01
C TYR A 108 -9.74 1.28 -0.91
N GLU A 109 -10.71 2.17 -1.06
CA GLU A 109 -11.08 3.16 -0.04
C GLU A 109 -12.55 3.01 0.36
N PRO A 110 -12.86 3.08 1.67
CA PRO A 110 -14.24 3.17 2.11
C PRO A 110 -14.79 4.57 1.83
N HIS A 111 -16.05 4.61 1.38
CA HIS A 111 -16.81 5.83 1.15
C HIS A 111 -18.08 5.80 2.00
N LEU A 112 -18.40 6.90 2.68
CA LEU A 112 -19.63 7.01 3.44
C LEU A 112 -20.71 7.69 2.59
N LYS A 113 -21.78 6.98 2.27
CA LYS A 113 -22.98 7.50 1.61
C LYS A 113 -24.11 7.60 2.63
N GLY A 114 -24.28 8.78 3.23
CA GLY A 114 -25.22 8.98 4.35
C GLY A 114 -24.82 8.13 5.56
N THR A 115 -25.62 7.12 5.91
CA THR A 115 -25.34 6.18 7.00
C THR A 115 -24.72 4.86 6.53
N THR A 116 -24.61 4.67 5.21
CA THR A 116 -24.11 3.41 4.61
C THR A 116 -22.68 3.55 4.12
N LYS A 117 -21.88 2.50 4.28
CA LYS A 117 -20.49 2.44 3.78
C LYS A 117 -20.44 1.65 2.48
N SER A 118 -19.96 2.28 1.41
CA SER A 118 -19.54 1.59 0.18
C SER A 118 -18.02 1.49 0.10
N THR A 119 -17.52 0.71 -0.85
CA THR A 119 -16.08 0.52 -1.08
C THR A 119 -15.79 0.90 -2.51
N TRP A 120 -14.80 1.74 -2.72
CA TRP A 120 -14.36 2.17 -4.03
C TRP A 120 -13.03 1.52 -4.36
N TYR A 121 -12.87 1.11 -5.61
CA TYR A 121 -11.61 0.63 -6.16
C TYR A 121 -11.03 1.71 -7.06
N ILE A 122 -9.77 2.07 -6.81
CA ILE A 122 -9.04 3.12 -7.53
C ILE A 122 -7.85 2.48 -8.23
N ARG A 123 -7.69 2.76 -9.53
CA ARG A 123 -6.57 2.26 -10.35
C ARG A 123 -6.19 3.22 -11.48
N PRO A 124 -5.04 3.01 -12.15
CA PRO A 124 -4.68 3.75 -13.35
C PRO A 124 -5.65 3.47 -14.52
N ARG A 125 -5.95 4.51 -15.31
CA ARG A 125 -6.79 4.40 -16.52
C ARG A 125 -6.17 3.54 -17.61
N ASP A 126 -4.84 3.55 -17.71
CA ASP A 126 -4.06 2.74 -18.64
C ASP A 126 -3.89 1.28 -18.19
N LYS A 127 -4.44 0.92 -17.02
CA LYS A 127 -4.31 -0.40 -16.39
C LYS A 127 -2.86 -0.77 -16.02
N GLY A 128 -1.99 0.22 -15.91
CA GLY A 128 -0.65 0.06 -15.34
C GLY A 128 -0.68 -0.12 -13.82
N LEU A 129 0.50 -0.01 -13.21
CA LEU A 129 0.68 -0.13 -11.77
C LEU A 129 0.73 1.24 -11.09
N ILE A 130 0.24 1.29 -9.85
CA ILE A 130 0.51 2.37 -8.90
C ILE A 130 1.65 1.93 -7.99
N TYR A 131 2.62 2.82 -7.77
CA TYR A 131 3.71 2.60 -6.82
C TYR A 131 3.37 3.26 -5.49
N LEU A 132 3.03 2.47 -4.48
CA LEU A 132 2.70 2.98 -3.15
C LEU A 132 3.98 3.16 -2.33
N GLY A 133 4.26 4.39 -1.92
CA GLY A 133 5.39 4.72 -1.06
C GLY A 133 5.20 4.15 0.35
N GLY A 134 6.21 3.44 0.84
CA GLY A 134 6.22 2.80 2.14
C GLY A 134 7.52 3.02 2.92
N ILE A 135 7.50 2.56 4.18
CA ILE A 135 8.70 2.33 4.98
C ILE A 135 8.73 0.90 5.50
N TRP A 136 9.93 0.37 5.69
CA TRP A 136 10.13 -0.98 6.19
C TRP A 136 11.02 -1.02 7.43
N GLN A 137 10.99 -2.16 8.11
CA GLN A 137 11.84 -2.42 9.26
C GLN A 137 12.21 -3.90 9.31
N GLU A 138 13.44 -4.16 9.76
CA GLU A 138 13.88 -5.49 10.14
C GLU A 138 13.78 -5.64 11.67
N ASN A 139 13.18 -6.72 12.14
CA ASN A 139 13.17 -7.12 13.54
C ASN A 139 13.60 -8.58 13.66
N ARG A 140 14.77 -8.82 14.29
CA ARG A 140 15.33 -10.15 14.55
C ARG A 140 15.19 -10.61 16.01
N ASN A 141 14.42 -9.87 16.81
CA ASN A 141 14.25 -10.11 18.25
C ASN A 141 13.02 -10.97 18.57
N LEU A 142 12.24 -11.35 17.56
CA LEU A 142 11.05 -12.19 17.71
C LEU A 142 11.38 -13.66 17.40
N PRO A 143 10.52 -14.61 17.84
CA PRO A 143 10.65 -16.01 17.48
C PRO A 143 10.62 -16.24 15.96
N VAL A 144 11.15 -17.38 15.51
CA VAL A 144 11.39 -17.70 14.09
C VAL A 144 10.13 -17.74 13.22
N ASP A 145 8.96 -17.95 13.81
CA ASP A 145 7.66 -17.96 13.13
C ASP A 145 7.09 -16.56 12.88
N TRP A 146 7.77 -15.51 13.36
CA TRP A 146 7.43 -14.12 13.06
C TRP A 146 8.19 -13.58 11.85
N PRO A 147 7.56 -12.70 11.05
CA PRO A 147 8.23 -12.09 9.93
C PRO A 147 9.32 -11.12 10.40
N ASN A 148 10.55 -11.34 9.94
CA ASN A 148 11.67 -10.44 10.24
C ASN A 148 11.58 -9.12 9.47
N LEU A 149 11.09 -9.14 8.23
CA LEU A 149 10.95 -7.97 7.37
C LEU A 149 9.48 -7.56 7.26
N THR A 150 9.18 -6.35 7.72
CA THR A 150 7.82 -5.82 7.77
C THR A 150 7.76 -4.39 7.25
N PHE A 151 6.60 -3.95 6.76
CA PHE A 151 6.46 -2.61 6.19
C PHE A 151 5.13 -1.94 6.51
N SER A 152 5.10 -0.63 6.31
CA SER A 152 3.93 0.22 6.43
C SER A 152 3.77 1.05 5.16
N ILE A 153 2.53 1.21 4.68
CA ILE A 153 2.25 2.12 3.58
C ILE A 153 2.16 3.54 4.14
N LEU A 154 2.80 4.49 3.47
CA LEU A 154 2.71 5.89 3.86
C LEU A 154 1.42 6.50 3.36
N THR A 155 0.86 7.38 4.18
CA THR A 155 -0.36 8.11 3.87
C THR A 155 -0.14 9.60 4.06
N VAL A 156 -0.88 10.40 3.30
CA VAL A 156 -0.96 11.87 3.39
C VAL A 156 -2.42 12.31 3.42
N GLU A 157 -2.68 13.57 3.73
CA GLU A 157 -4.01 14.18 3.56
C GLU A 157 -4.45 14.05 2.09
N SER A 158 -5.68 13.57 1.87
CA SER A 158 -6.14 13.37 0.49
C SER A 158 -6.51 14.68 -0.18
N ARG A 159 -6.30 14.73 -1.49
CA ARG A 159 -6.61 15.87 -2.36
C ARG A 159 -7.49 15.40 -3.52
N ASP A 160 -8.10 16.33 -4.24
CA ASP A 160 -8.76 16.12 -5.53
C ASP A 160 -9.76 14.95 -5.55
N LEU A 161 -9.53 13.94 -6.40
CA LEU A 161 -10.40 12.77 -6.58
C LEU A 161 -10.62 12.03 -5.27
N LEU A 162 -9.54 11.78 -4.52
CA LEU A 162 -9.58 10.97 -3.31
C LEU A 162 -10.24 11.67 -2.12
N GLN A 163 -10.26 13.01 -2.10
CA GLN A 163 -11.05 13.75 -1.13
C GLN A 163 -12.56 13.53 -1.32
N LYS A 164 -13.01 13.37 -2.58
CA LYS A 164 -14.41 13.03 -2.90
C LYS A 164 -14.74 11.59 -2.50
N VAL A 165 -13.79 10.66 -2.65
CA VAL A 165 -13.97 9.24 -2.35
C VAL A 165 -13.89 8.95 -0.85
N HIS A 166 -12.96 9.54 -0.09
CA HIS A 166 -12.80 9.29 1.34
C HIS A 166 -13.23 10.51 2.18
N ASN A 167 -14.51 10.56 2.53
CA ASN A 167 -15.18 11.79 2.98
C ASN A 167 -15.30 12.01 4.51
N GLU A 168 -14.92 11.06 5.38
CA GLU A 168 -14.92 11.27 6.84
C GLU A 168 -13.55 11.67 7.43
N LYS A 169 -12.45 11.13 6.89
CA LYS A 169 -11.06 11.39 7.34
C LYS A 169 -10.11 11.36 6.15
N PRO A 170 -10.20 12.36 5.24
CA PRO A 170 -9.58 12.35 3.91
C PRO A 170 -8.08 12.07 3.96
N ARG A 171 -7.70 10.84 3.67
CA ARG A 171 -6.33 10.36 3.61
C ARG A 171 -6.20 9.48 2.39
N MET A 172 -5.07 9.58 1.74
CA MET A 172 -4.69 8.75 0.61
C MET A 172 -3.33 8.13 0.88
N PRO A 173 -3.01 6.97 0.27
CA PRO A 173 -1.64 6.50 0.24
C PRO A 173 -0.75 7.50 -0.52
N VAL A 174 0.54 7.50 -0.24
CA VAL A 174 1.53 8.16 -1.09
C VAL A 174 1.61 7.37 -2.39
N MET A 175 1.05 7.92 -3.46
CA MET A 175 1.01 7.31 -4.79
C MET A 175 2.05 7.98 -5.67
N LEU A 176 2.95 7.19 -6.26
CA LEU A 176 4.08 7.67 -7.05
C LEU A 176 3.89 7.29 -8.53
N SER A 177 4.33 8.16 -9.44
CA SER A 177 4.61 7.74 -10.82
C SER A 177 5.81 6.80 -10.85
N ARG A 178 6.10 6.18 -12.00
CA ARG A 178 7.31 5.36 -12.14
C ARG A 178 8.58 6.17 -11.91
N GLU A 179 8.61 7.41 -12.39
CA GLU A 179 9.75 8.32 -12.25
C GLU A 179 9.96 8.68 -10.79
N ALA A 180 8.91 9.17 -10.11
CA ALA A 180 8.97 9.50 -8.69
C ALA A 180 9.27 8.28 -7.80
N ALA A 181 8.83 7.09 -8.21
CA ALA A 181 9.16 5.84 -7.56
C ALA A 181 10.65 5.50 -7.65
N SER A 182 11.34 5.86 -8.74
CA SER A 182 12.80 5.73 -8.82
C SER A 182 13.48 6.65 -7.81
N ASP A 183 13.07 7.92 -7.79
CA ASP A 183 13.66 8.92 -6.89
C ASP A 183 13.37 8.61 -5.42
N TRP A 184 12.22 7.99 -5.13
CA TRP A 184 11.80 7.60 -3.78
C TRP A 184 12.78 6.64 -3.12
N LEU A 185 13.38 5.75 -3.89
CA LEU A 185 14.37 4.78 -3.40
C LEU A 185 15.80 5.34 -3.38
N GLY A 186 16.03 6.52 -3.97
CA GLY A 186 17.32 7.22 -3.96
C GLY A 186 17.70 7.81 -2.59
N GLU A 187 18.85 8.48 -2.51
CA GLU A 187 19.36 9.03 -1.24
C GLU A 187 18.60 10.28 -0.76
N GLU A 188 18.04 11.05 -1.70
CA GLU A 188 17.36 12.30 -1.40
C GLU A 188 16.10 12.07 -0.56
N ARG A 189 15.88 12.94 0.42
CA ARG A 189 14.68 12.88 1.24
C ARG A 189 13.51 13.47 0.44
N PRO A 190 12.40 12.75 0.27
CA PRO A 190 11.24 13.27 -0.44
C PRO A 190 10.62 14.50 0.27
N ASP A 191 10.23 15.50 -0.52
CA ASP A 191 9.43 16.65 -0.10
C ASP A 191 8.03 16.55 -0.72
N LEU A 192 7.07 16.00 0.01
CA LEU A 192 5.70 15.85 -0.46
C LEU A 192 4.93 17.18 -0.62
N SER A 193 5.57 18.34 -0.45
CA SER A 193 5.00 19.61 -0.93
C SER A 193 5.17 19.81 -2.44
N ASP A 194 6.16 19.14 -3.05
CA ASP A 194 6.37 19.13 -4.50
C ASP A 194 5.43 18.13 -5.17
N SER A 195 4.75 18.59 -6.23
CA SER A 195 3.88 17.80 -7.10
C SER A 195 4.53 16.56 -7.72
N HIS A 196 5.85 16.54 -7.92
CA HIS A 196 6.58 15.39 -8.46
C HIS A 196 6.31 14.10 -7.68
N TRP A 197 6.15 14.22 -6.36
CA TRP A 197 5.90 13.08 -5.48
C TRP A 197 4.44 12.61 -5.44
N HIS A 198 3.57 13.20 -6.26
CA HIS A 198 2.17 12.85 -6.31
C HIS A 198 1.80 12.40 -7.72
N LEU A 199 1.36 11.15 -7.82
CA LEU A 199 0.72 10.67 -9.03
C LEU A 199 -0.45 11.59 -9.41
N ASN A 200 -0.48 12.02 -10.68
CA ASN A 200 -1.57 12.83 -11.20
C ASN A 200 -2.91 12.07 -11.06
N GLN A 201 -3.82 12.57 -10.21
CA GLN A 201 -5.08 11.88 -9.96
C GLN A 201 -6.04 11.89 -11.16
N GLU A 202 -5.82 12.72 -12.19
CA GLU A 202 -6.59 12.67 -13.44
C GLU A 202 -6.29 11.39 -14.25
N SER A 203 -5.10 10.79 -14.08
CA SER A 203 -4.75 9.51 -14.70
C SER A 203 -5.42 8.31 -14.02
N LEU A 204 -6.14 8.54 -12.91
CA LEU A 204 -6.84 7.50 -12.17
C LEU A 204 -8.31 7.42 -12.57
N GLU A 205 -8.86 6.21 -12.44
CA GLU A 205 -10.29 5.95 -12.46
C GLU A 205 -10.74 5.28 -11.16
N ALA A 206 -12.00 5.47 -10.80
CA ALA A 206 -12.58 4.94 -9.58
C ALA A 206 -13.91 4.23 -9.87
N TRP A 207 -14.10 3.07 -9.24
CA TRP A 207 -15.25 2.21 -9.43
C TRP A 207 -15.88 1.90 -8.07
N GLU A 208 -17.18 2.10 -7.94
CA GLU A 208 -17.91 1.72 -6.72
C GLU A 208 -18.16 0.20 -6.75
N CYS A 209 -17.65 -0.50 -5.73
CA CYS A 209 -17.90 -1.91 -5.50
C CYS A 209 -19.32 -2.09 -4.99
N LEU A 210 -20.15 -2.81 -5.75
CA LEU A 210 -21.47 -3.22 -5.29
C LEU A 210 -21.35 -4.35 -4.26
N PRO A 211 -22.37 -4.56 -3.40
CA PRO A 211 -22.40 -5.68 -2.46
C PRO A 211 -22.14 -7.02 -3.19
N GLY A 212 -21.13 -7.78 -2.73
CA GLY A 212 -20.72 -9.06 -3.34
C GLY A 212 -19.60 -8.98 -4.38
N GLY A 213 -19.15 -7.79 -4.81
CA GLY A 213 -18.15 -7.59 -5.88
C GLY A 213 -16.67 -7.59 -5.46
N ARG A 214 -16.35 -7.92 -4.20
CA ARG A 214 -15.06 -7.57 -3.58
C ARG A 214 -13.85 -8.38 -4.05
N GLU A 215 -14.04 -9.35 -4.94
CA GLU A 215 -13.02 -10.35 -5.31
C GLU A 215 -12.61 -10.29 -6.79
N LYS A 216 -13.14 -9.36 -7.59
CA LYS A 216 -12.85 -9.25 -9.03
C LYS A 216 -12.51 -7.84 -9.46
N ALA A 217 -11.67 -7.70 -10.50
CA ALA A 217 -11.37 -6.41 -11.12
C ALA A 217 -12.56 -5.85 -11.91
N PRO A 218 -12.83 -4.53 -11.85
CA PRO A 218 -13.73 -3.90 -12.82
C PRO A 218 -13.12 -3.86 -14.24
N PRO A 219 -13.93 -3.76 -15.31
CA PRO A 219 -15.39 -3.66 -15.28
C PRO A 219 -16.09 -5.02 -15.12
N GLY A 220 -17.27 -5.03 -14.50
CA GLY A 220 -18.12 -6.21 -14.29
C GLY A 220 -19.52 -5.80 -13.79
N LYS A 221 -20.47 -6.74 -13.71
CA LYS A 221 -21.85 -6.45 -13.20
C LYS A 221 -21.84 -6.04 -11.72
N GLU A 222 -20.74 -6.33 -11.03
CA GLU A 222 -20.51 -6.04 -9.63
C GLU A 222 -19.93 -4.63 -9.37
N TRP A 223 -19.76 -3.83 -10.43
CA TRP A 223 -19.13 -2.53 -10.38
C TRP A 223 -19.96 -1.47 -11.10
N THR A 224 -20.09 -0.30 -10.50
CA THR A 224 -20.59 0.90 -11.19
C THR A 224 -19.42 1.82 -11.43
N GLN A 225 -19.20 2.25 -12.68
CA GLN A 225 -18.19 3.26 -12.96
C GLN A 225 -18.54 4.51 -12.16
N GLY A 226 -17.60 4.95 -11.32
CA GLY A 226 -17.79 6.16 -10.56
C GLY A 226 -17.81 7.34 -11.52
N HIS A 227 -19.00 7.85 -11.81
CA HIS A 227 -19.14 9.24 -12.24
C HIS A 227 -18.91 10.10 -11.01
N LEU A 228 -17.65 10.46 -10.73
CA LEU A 228 -17.33 11.51 -9.76
C LEU A 228 -17.57 12.93 -10.33
N PHE A 229 -18.42 13.00 -11.36
CA PHE A 229 -18.85 14.15 -12.15
C PHE A 229 -20.32 13.99 -12.53
#